data_AF-A0A4Q9B031-F1
#
_entry.id   AF-A0A4Q9B031-F1
#
_cell.length_a   1.000
_cell.length_b   1.000
_cell.length_c   1.000
_cell.angle_alpha   90.00
_cell.angle_beta   90.00
_cell.angle_gamma   90.00
#
_symmetry.space_group_name_H-M   'P 1'
#
loop_
_entity.id
_entity.type
_entity.pdbx_description
1 polymer ?
#
loop_
_entity_poly.entity_id
_entity_poly.type
_entity_poly.pdbx_seq_one_letter_code
_entity_poly.pdbx_strand_id
1 'polypeptide(L)'
;MRKPRGLTLIELVIILAILGILLALGTGYLRSDRIAVNQAAQSLAAQVTRARLEAIRQNTTAGLRFEAGNAQSAGGYVVYVVVPPETGEGTTIQERVVQRVAFGQGEWARVRLAQVSGETAFAFDSRGIPLSFHTVTVTLSNRANTYTRQVAISPQGRAEVR
;
A
#
# COMPACT_ATOMS: atom_id res chain seq x y z
N MET A 1 14.89 15.03 58.83
CA MET A 1 13.81 15.53 57.94
C MET A 1 14.45 16.11 56.68
N ARG A 2 14.23 15.53 55.50
CA ARG A 2 14.81 16.03 54.23
C ARG A 2 13.97 17.20 53.72
N LYS A 3 14.58 18.37 53.49
CA LYS A 3 13.90 19.54 52.91
C LYS A 3 13.56 19.27 51.43
N PRO A 4 12.34 19.58 50.96
CA PRO A 4 12.05 19.58 49.54
C PRO A 4 12.88 20.69 48.86
N ARG A 5 13.69 20.32 47.87
CA ARG A 5 14.40 21.27 47.01
C ARG A 5 13.43 21.69 45.90
N GLY A 6 13.10 22.98 45.83
CA GLY A 6 12.28 23.55 44.77
C GLY A 6 13.07 23.74 43.47
N LEU A 7 12.37 23.71 42.33
CA LEU A 7 12.93 23.98 41.01
C LEU A 7 13.40 25.44 40.95
N THR A 8 14.61 25.68 40.45
CA THR A 8 15.10 27.06 40.27
C THR A 8 14.63 27.65 38.94
N LEU A 9 14.54 28.99 38.86
CA LEU A 9 14.14 29.70 37.65
C LEU A 9 15.08 29.38 36.47
N ILE A 10 16.39 29.28 36.76
CA ILE A 10 17.39 28.92 35.76
C ILE A 10 17.23 27.47 35.27
N GLU A 11 16.88 26.54 36.16
CA GLU A 11 16.64 25.14 35.83
C GLU A 11 15.39 24.97 34.96
N LEU A 12 14.35 25.77 35.20
CA LEU A 12 13.19 25.84 34.31
C LEU A 12 13.56 26.32 32.89
N VAL A 13 14.38 27.38 32.79
CA VAL A 13 14.84 27.91 31.49
C VAL A 13 15.67 26.87 30.73
N ILE A 14 16.55 26.16 31.43
CA ILE A 14 17.36 25.10 30.83
C ILE A 14 16.48 23.94 30.34
N ILE A 15 15.50 23.51 31.14
CA ILE A 15 14.56 22.45 30.74
C ILE A 15 13.76 22.85 29.50
N LEU A 16 13.26 24.08 29.44
CA LEU A 16 12.52 24.59 28.28
C LEU A 16 13.40 24.69 27.03
N ALA A 17 14.67 25.11 27.18
CA ALA A 17 15.62 25.15 26.08
C ALA A 17 15.91 23.74 25.53
N ILE A 18 16.16 22.76 26.41
CA ILE A 18 16.36 21.36 26.03
C ILE A 18 15.10 20.80 25.35
N LEU A 19 13.91 21.07 25.91
CA LEU A 19 12.64 20.62 25.33
C LEU A 19 12.42 21.20 23.92
N GLY A 20 12.72 22.48 23.72
CA GLY A 20 12.63 23.14 22.41
C GLY A 20 13.57 22.51 21.38
N ILE A 21 14.82 22.22 21.76
CA ILE A 21 15.78 21.53 20.89
C ILE A 21 15.28 20.12 20.55
N LEU A 22 14.80 19.37 21.53
CA LEU A 22 14.27 18.02 21.31
C LEU A 22 13.04 18.02 20.39
N LEU A 23 12.12 18.98 20.53
CA LEU A 23 10.96 19.13 19.65
C LEU A 23 11.39 19.49 18.23
N ALA A 24 12.33 20.43 18.07
CA ALA A 24 12.86 20.81 16.76
C ALA A 24 13.46 19.60 16.01
N LEU A 25 14.25 18.77 16.72
CA LEU A 25 14.85 17.56 16.14
C LEU A 25 13.82 16.43 15.91
N GLY A 26 12.83 16.29 16.81
CA GLY A 26 11.84 15.21 16.77
C GLY A 26 10.87 15.30 15.60
N THR A 27 10.54 16.52 15.13
CA THR A 27 9.60 16.73 14.01
C THR A 27 10.07 16.11 12.69
N GLY A 28 11.38 16.00 12.46
CA GLY A 28 11.95 15.37 11.26
C GLY A 28 11.78 13.85 11.22
N TYR A 29 11.71 13.19 12.39
CA TYR A 29 11.62 11.73 12.51
C TYR A 29 10.20 11.20 12.36
N LEU A 30 9.18 12.01 12.65
CA LEU A 30 7.76 11.63 12.55
C LEU A 30 7.17 11.92 11.16
N ARG A 31 7.92 11.69 10.08
CA ARG A 31 7.37 11.79 8.71
C ARG A 31 6.42 10.62 8.44
N SER A 32 5.19 10.76 8.95
CA SER A 32 4.06 9.84 8.80
C SER A 32 3.84 9.42 7.33
N ASP A 33 4.13 10.30 6.38
CA ASP A 33 4.02 10.01 4.93
C ASP A 33 4.91 8.86 4.48
N ARG A 34 6.17 8.79 4.94
CA ARG A 34 7.09 7.71 4.53
C ARG A 34 6.64 6.38 5.11
N ILE A 35 6.21 6.39 6.37
CA ILE A 35 5.67 5.22 7.05
C ILE A 35 4.42 4.72 6.32
N ALA A 36 3.48 5.62 6.01
CA ALA A 36 2.24 5.28 5.30
C ALA A 36 2.51 4.69 3.91
N VAL A 37 3.40 5.29 3.12
CA VAL A 37 3.76 4.77 1.78
C VAL A 37 4.45 3.40 1.88
N ASN A 38 5.35 3.20 2.85
CA ASN A 38 6.01 1.92 3.05
C ASN A 38 5.04 0.81 3.51
N GLN A 39 4.15 1.13 4.44
CA GLN A 39 3.09 0.22 4.87
C GLN A 39 2.15 -0.13 3.73
N ALA A 40 1.78 0.85 2.89
CA ALA A 40 0.96 0.60 1.70
C ALA A 40 1.66 -0.30 0.68
N ALA A 41 2.97 -0.10 0.46
CA ALA A 41 3.77 -0.93 -0.43
C ALA A 41 3.89 -2.38 0.07
N GLN A 42 4.14 -2.56 1.37
CA GLN A 42 4.16 -3.88 2.01
C GLN A 42 2.79 -4.56 1.95
N SER A 43 1.72 -3.82 2.23
CA SER A 43 0.35 -4.32 2.12
C SER A 43 0.05 -4.76 0.69
N LEU A 44 0.37 -3.93 -0.31
CA LEU A 44 0.20 -4.30 -1.72
C LEU A 44 0.98 -5.57 -2.08
N ALA A 45 2.23 -5.71 -1.65
CA ALA A 45 3.02 -6.92 -1.89
C ALA A 45 2.35 -8.16 -1.26
N ALA A 46 1.79 -8.04 -0.06
CA ALA A 46 1.04 -9.11 0.58
C ALA A 46 -0.26 -9.46 -0.19
N GLN A 47 -0.92 -8.47 -0.80
CA GLN A 47 -2.11 -8.72 -1.62
C GLN A 47 -1.82 -9.52 -2.88
N VAL A 48 -0.61 -9.45 -3.44
CA VAL A 48 -0.17 -10.32 -4.54
C VAL A 48 -0.19 -11.80 -4.12
N THR A 49 0.37 -12.10 -2.96
CA THR A 49 0.31 -13.45 -2.38
C THR A 49 -1.14 -13.84 -2.07
N ARG A 50 -1.95 -12.92 -1.54
CA ARG A 50 -3.38 -13.18 -1.27
C ARG A 50 -4.13 -13.54 -2.54
N ALA A 51 -3.95 -12.81 -3.64
CA ALA A 51 -4.63 -13.10 -4.90
C ALA A 51 -4.25 -14.49 -5.43
N ARG A 52 -2.98 -14.89 -5.32
CA ARG A 52 -2.54 -16.26 -5.65
C ARG A 52 -3.27 -17.30 -4.81
N LEU A 53 -3.35 -17.09 -3.49
CA LEU A 53 -4.05 -18.00 -2.59
C LEU A 53 -5.55 -18.05 -2.89
N GLU A 54 -6.14 -16.92 -3.27
CA GLU A 54 -7.55 -16.86 -3.65
C GLU A 54 -7.82 -17.64 -4.95
N ALA A 55 -6.92 -17.60 -5.93
CA ALA A 55 -7.01 -18.42 -7.15
C ALA A 55 -7.02 -19.92 -6.83
N ILE A 56 -6.10 -20.35 -5.97
CA ILE A 56 -6.00 -21.74 -5.52
C ILE A 56 -7.24 -22.14 -4.70
N ARG A 57 -7.64 -21.29 -3.75
CA ARG A 57 -8.75 -21.56 -2.81
C ARG A 57 -10.10 -21.68 -3.53
N GLN A 58 -10.31 -20.86 -4.56
CA GLN A 58 -11.55 -20.84 -5.33
C GLN A 58 -11.48 -21.75 -6.56
N ASN A 59 -10.34 -22.40 -6.80
CA ASN A 59 -10.08 -23.22 -7.98
C ASN A 59 -10.45 -22.50 -9.30
N THR A 60 -10.14 -21.20 -9.38
CA THR A 60 -10.46 -20.33 -10.52
C THR A 60 -9.35 -19.30 -10.71
N THR A 61 -9.38 -18.56 -11.81
CA THR A 61 -8.45 -17.44 -12.01
C THR A 61 -8.72 -16.33 -11.01
N ALA A 62 -7.68 -15.81 -10.35
CA ALA A 62 -7.80 -14.65 -9.47
C ALA A 62 -6.58 -13.74 -9.61
N GLY A 63 -6.74 -12.46 -9.33
CA GLY A 63 -5.68 -11.50 -9.60
C GLY A 63 -5.84 -10.16 -8.90
N LEU A 64 -4.91 -9.27 -9.19
CA LEU A 64 -4.98 -7.86 -8.86
C LEU A 64 -5.21 -7.07 -10.13
N ARG A 65 -6.04 -6.03 -10.03
CA ARG A 65 -6.12 -4.98 -11.02
C ARG A 65 -5.85 -3.65 -10.36
N PHE A 66 -4.95 -2.89 -10.96
CA PHE A 66 -4.60 -1.54 -10.55
C PHE A 66 -5.57 -0.55 -11.15
N GLU A 67 -6.03 0.38 -10.32
CA GLU A 67 -6.89 1.48 -10.71
C GLU A 67 -6.06 2.75 -10.59
N ALA A 68 -5.60 3.27 -11.73
CA ALA A 68 -4.74 4.44 -11.74
C ALA A 68 -5.44 5.65 -11.10
N GLY A 69 -4.68 6.48 -10.39
CA GLY A 69 -5.18 7.74 -9.87
C GLY A 69 -5.40 8.76 -10.98
N ASN A 70 -6.31 9.70 -10.74
CA ASN A 70 -6.57 10.86 -11.58
C ASN A 70 -6.68 12.12 -10.70
N ALA A 71 -7.11 13.26 -11.25
CA ALA A 71 -7.23 14.48 -10.47
C ALA A 71 -8.22 14.39 -9.29
N GLN A 72 -9.16 13.45 -9.33
CA GLN A 72 -10.22 13.26 -8.33
C GLN A 72 -9.99 12.04 -7.43
N SER A 73 -9.11 11.12 -7.80
CA SER A 73 -8.83 9.86 -7.10
C SER A 73 -7.33 9.63 -6.96
N ALA A 74 -6.89 9.23 -5.78
CA ALA A 74 -5.50 8.83 -5.56
C ALA A 74 -5.17 7.43 -6.14
N GLY A 75 -6.14 6.78 -6.78
CA GLY A 75 -6.02 5.43 -7.34
C GLY A 75 -6.12 4.35 -6.27
N GLY A 76 -5.86 3.11 -6.66
CA GLY A 76 -6.02 1.96 -5.80
C GLY A 76 -5.76 0.65 -6.53
N TYR A 77 -6.25 -0.43 -5.94
CA TYR A 77 -6.28 -1.73 -6.59
C TYR A 77 -7.45 -2.56 -6.05
N VAL A 78 -7.83 -3.56 -6.84
CA VAL A 78 -8.80 -4.57 -6.46
C VAL A 78 -8.18 -5.94 -6.54
N VAL A 79 -8.50 -6.80 -5.58
CA VAL A 79 -8.31 -8.24 -5.65
C VAL A 79 -9.61 -8.83 -6.16
N TYR A 80 -9.56 -9.62 -7.22
CA TYR A 80 -10.74 -10.19 -7.87
C TYR A 80 -10.58 -11.68 -8.11
N VAL A 81 -11.71 -12.36 -8.28
CA VAL A 81 -11.81 -13.75 -8.75
C VAL A 81 -12.69 -13.80 -9.99
N VAL A 82 -12.34 -14.65 -10.93
CA VAL A 82 -13.17 -14.95 -12.09
C VAL A 82 -14.28 -15.90 -11.67
N VAL A 83 -15.52 -15.51 -11.95
CA VAL A 83 -16.71 -16.31 -11.71
C VAL A 83 -17.44 -16.60 -13.03
N PRO A 84 -18.12 -17.74 -13.15
CA PRO A 84 -19.02 -17.99 -14.26
C PRO A 84 -20.12 -16.93 -14.33
N PRO A 85 -20.67 -16.63 -15.52
CA PRO A 85 -21.77 -15.68 -15.66
C PRO A 85 -23.04 -16.19 -14.96
N GLU A 86 -23.73 -15.29 -14.25
CA GLU A 86 -24.92 -15.61 -13.44
C GLU A 86 -26.12 -16.14 -14.25
N THR A 87 -26.23 -15.77 -15.54
CA THR A 87 -27.38 -16.12 -16.40
C THR A 87 -27.14 -17.28 -17.37
N GLY A 88 -26.06 -18.07 -17.19
CA GLY A 88 -25.87 -19.34 -17.90
C GLY A 88 -25.57 -19.26 -19.41
N GLU A 89 -25.77 -18.11 -20.04
CA GLU A 89 -25.39 -17.85 -21.44
C GLU A 89 -24.34 -16.74 -21.51
N GLY A 90 -23.10 -17.14 -21.81
CA GLY A 90 -22.03 -16.20 -22.14
C GLY A 90 -20.63 -16.79 -21.96
N THR A 91 -19.75 -16.53 -22.92
CA THR A 91 -18.29 -16.70 -22.82
C THR A 91 -17.63 -15.52 -22.09
N THR A 92 -18.41 -14.61 -21.51
CA THR A 92 -17.90 -13.41 -20.86
C THR A 92 -17.37 -13.74 -19.46
N ILE A 93 -16.07 -13.57 -19.27
CA ILE A 93 -15.41 -13.63 -17.97
C ILE A 93 -16.01 -12.55 -17.07
N GLN A 94 -16.66 -12.94 -15.97
CA GLN A 94 -17.11 -12.01 -14.94
C GLN A 94 -16.10 -12.00 -13.79
N GLU A 95 -15.84 -10.81 -13.26
CA GLU A 95 -14.96 -10.63 -12.11
C GLU A 95 -15.78 -10.25 -10.88
N ARG A 96 -15.66 -11.04 -9.83
CA ARG A 96 -16.15 -10.68 -8.51
C ARG A 96 -15.01 -10.05 -7.70
N VAL A 97 -15.23 -8.83 -7.23
CA VAL A 97 -14.28 -8.14 -6.37
C VAL A 97 -14.31 -8.76 -4.97
N VAL A 98 -13.17 -9.31 -4.54
CA VAL A 98 -12.97 -9.88 -3.20
C VAL A 98 -12.56 -8.79 -2.22
N GLN A 99 -11.72 -7.86 -2.66
CA GLN A 99 -11.29 -6.73 -1.86
C GLN A 99 -11.00 -5.54 -2.75
N ARG A 100 -11.41 -4.35 -2.30
CA ARG A 100 -11.06 -3.07 -2.92
C ARG A 100 -10.24 -2.26 -1.93
N VAL A 101 -9.08 -1.77 -2.37
CA VAL A 101 -8.24 -0.85 -1.60
C VAL A 101 -8.10 0.42 -2.41
N ALA A 102 -8.63 1.51 -1.85
CA ALA A 102 -8.53 2.84 -2.43
C ALA A 102 -7.56 3.68 -1.60
N PHE A 103 -6.60 4.27 -2.28
CA PHE A 103 -5.66 5.21 -1.69
C PHE A 103 -6.30 6.59 -1.56
N GLY A 104 -5.66 7.47 -0.79
CA GLY A 104 -6.16 8.83 -0.58
C GLY A 104 -7.32 8.93 0.40
N GLN A 105 -7.74 7.84 1.04
CA GLN A 105 -8.79 7.84 2.07
C GLN A 105 -8.48 6.86 3.20
N GLY A 106 -9.16 7.03 4.35
CA GLY A 106 -9.02 6.16 5.52
C GLY A 106 -7.57 6.00 5.97
N GLU A 107 -7.17 4.76 6.24
CA GLU A 107 -5.79 4.41 6.63
C GLU A 107 -4.75 4.82 5.58
N TRP A 108 -5.14 4.91 4.30
CA TRP A 108 -4.27 5.28 3.19
C TRP A 108 -4.44 6.72 2.73
N ALA A 109 -4.97 7.61 3.58
CA ALA A 109 -5.24 9.01 3.25
C ALA A 109 -4.04 9.75 2.61
N ARG A 110 -2.82 9.38 3.01
CA ARG A 110 -1.57 10.02 2.59
C ARG A 110 -0.93 9.42 1.34
N VAL A 111 -1.42 8.28 0.87
CA VAL A 111 -0.81 7.49 -0.22
C VAL A 111 -1.56 7.78 -1.52
N ARG A 112 -0.85 7.68 -2.64
CA ARG A 112 -1.42 7.62 -3.98
C ARG A 112 -0.68 6.58 -4.83
N LEU A 113 -1.40 5.98 -5.77
CA LEU A 113 -0.82 5.22 -6.86
C LEU A 113 -0.29 6.21 -7.90
N ALA A 114 1.04 6.31 -8.00
CA ALA A 114 1.71 7.28 -8.87
C ALA A 114 1.80 6.77 -10.31
N GLN A 115 2.18 5.50 -10.48
CA GLN A 115 2.39 4.89 -11.78
C GLN A 115 2.29 3.37 -11.69
N VAL A 116 1.80 2.75 -12.74
CA VAL A 116 1.94 1.30 -13.00
C VAL A 116 2.68 1.16 -14.32
N SER A 117 3.78 0.40 -14.30
CA SER A 117 4.55 0.04 -15.50
C SER A 117 4.35 -1.44 -15.80
N GLY A 118 4.07 -1.76 -17.06
CA GLY A 118 3.64 -3.09 -17.49
C GLY A 118 2.12 -3.19 -17.57
N GLU A 119 1.58 -4.37 -17.29
CA GLU A 119 0.14 -4.63 -17.32
C GLU A 119 -0.57 -4.01 -16.10
N THR A 120 -1.79 -3.51 -16.31
CA THR A 120 -2.64 -2.96 -15.24
C THR A 120 -3.36 -4.04 -14.45
N ALA A 121 -3.25 -5.30 -14.85
CA ALA A 121 -3.72 -6.46 -14.11
C ALA A 121 -2.64 -7.54 -14.06
N PHE A 122 -2.62 -8.30 -12.97
CA PHE A 122 -1.75 -9.46 -12.80
C PHE A 122 -2.57 -10.59 -12.15
N ALA A 123 -2.67 -11.72 -12.84
CA ALA A 123 -3.56 -12.81 -12.45
C ALA A 123 -2.82 -14.15 -12.36
N PHE A 124 -3.41 -15.07 -11.60
CA PHE A 124 -2.96 -16.44 -11.39
C PHE A 124 -4.05 -17.42 -11.85
N ASP A 125 -3.64 -18.56 -12.39
CA ASP A 125 -4.54 -19.69 -12.63
C ASP A 125 -4.90 -20.42 -11.32
N SER A 126 -5.78 -21.42 -11.41
CA SER A 126 -6.23 -22.21 -10.26
C SER A 126 -5.10 -23.03 -9.58
N ARG A 127 -3.93 -23.14 -10.22
CA ARG A 127 -2.72 -23.78 -9.66
C ARG A 127 -1.76 -22.76 -9.04
N GLY A 128 -2.12 -21.47 -9.05
CA GLY A 128 -1.29 -20.39 -8.54
C GLY A 128 -0.16 -19.97 -9.48
N ILE A 129 -0.22 -20.36 -10.76
CA ILE A 129 0.76 -20.00 -11.78
C ILE A 129 0.35 -18.65 -12.41
N PRO A 130 1.26 -17.67 -12.52
CA PRO A 130 0.98 -16.41 -13.21
C PRO A 130 0.51 -16.62 -14.65
N LEU A 131 -0.49 -15.81 -15.06
CA LEU A 131 -0.99 -15.78 -16.44
C LEU A 131 -0.18 -14.84 -17.34
N SER A 132 0.49 -13.84 -16.75
CA SER A 132 1.45 -12.97 -17.44
C SER A 132 2.86 -13.22 -16.92
N PHE A 133 3.82 -13.24 -17.84
CA PHE A 133 5.25 -13.47 -17.57
C PHE A 133 6.08 -12.19 -17.70
N HIS A 134 5.45 -11.02 -17.64
CA HIS A 134 6.12 -9.73 -17.60
C HIS A 134 6.29 -9.23 -16.16
N THR A 135 7.30 -8.41 -15.93
CA THR A 135 7.44 -7.71 -14.63
C THR A 135 6.45 -6.54 -14.59
N VAL A 136 5.64 -6.47 -13.55
CA VAL A 136 4.78 -5.31 -13.27
C VAL A 136 5.40 -4.49 -12.15
N THR A 137 5.59 -3.19 -12.36
CA THR A 137 6.13 -2.29 -11.32
C THR A 137 5.10 -1.24 -10.95
N VAL A 138 4.72 -1.22 -9.68
CA VAL A 138 3.76 -0.25 -9.13
C VAL A 138 4.52 0.75 -8.28
N THR A 139 4.41 2.03 -8.61
CA THR A 139 5.01 3.11 -7.83
C THR A 139 3.94 3.76 -6.98
N LEU A 140 4.11 3.70 -5.66
CA LEU A 140 3.32 4.45 -4.69
C LEU A 140 4.06 5.72 -4.31
N SER A 141 3.32 6.77 -3.98
CA SER A 141 3.89 8.03 -3.50
C SER A 141 3.04 8.65 -2.41
N ASN A 142 3.61 9.58 -1.65
CA ASN A 142 2.80 10.45 -0.81
C ASN A 142 2.07 11.49 -1.66
N ARG A 143 1.02 12.12 -1.13
CA ARG A 143 0.26 13.17 -1.85
C ARG A 143 1.12 14.32 -2.37
N ALA A 144 2.18 14.68 -1.63
CA ALA A 144 3.09 15.76 -2.01
C ALA A 144 4.13 15.37 -3.07
N ASN A 145 4.19 14.09 -3.50
CA ASN A 145 5.20 13.57 -4.43
C ASN A 145 6.65 13.74 -4.00
N THR A 146 6.90 13.90 -2.72
CA THR A 146 8.25 14.07 -2.16
C THR A 146 8.88 12.75 -1.73
N TYR A 147 8.10 11.66 -1.69
CA TYR A 147 8.58 10.32 -1.40
C TYR A 147 7.82 9.28 -2.21
N THR A 148 8.56 8.32 -2.76
CA THR A 148 8.00 7.20 -3.52
C THR A 148 8.58 5.87 -3.03
N ARG A 149 7.82 4.80 -3.27
CA ARG A 149 8.24 3.41 -3.02
C ARG A 149 7.71 2.53 -4.13
N GLN A 150 8.50 1.56 -4.57
CA GLN A 150 8.13 0.70 -5.68
C GLN A 150 7.79 -0.70 -5.19
N VAL A 151 6.82 -1.34 -5.82
CA VAL A 151 6.51 -2.75 -5.66
C VAL A 151 6.67 -3.41 -7.01
N ALA A 152 7.66 -4.29 -7.13
CA ALA A 152 7.90 -5.07 -8.33
C ALA A 152 7.29 -6.46 -8.17
N ILE A 153 6.46 -6.86 -9.12
CA ILE A 153 5.90 -8.20 -9.24
C ILE A 153 6.66 -8.91 -10.35
N SER A 154 7.36 -9.98 -10.00
CA SER A 154 8.14 -10.76 -10.95
C SER A 154 7.23 -11.58 -11.88
N PRO A 155 7.76 -12.08 -13.01
CA PRO A 155 7.08 -13.05 -13.87
C PRO A 155 6.64 -14.34 -13.17
N GLN A 156 7.27 -14.66 -12.03
CA GLN A 156 6.92 -15.82 -11.19
C GLN A 156 5.84 -15.46 -10.15
N GLY A 157 5.30 -14.25 -10.22
CA GLY A 157 4.29 -13.69 -9.32
C GLY A 157 4.79 -13.42 -7.91
N ARG A 158 6.10 -13.23 -7.70
CA ARG A 158 6.67 -12.81 -6.41
C ARG A 158 6.67 -11.30 -6.35
N ALA A 159 6.08 -10.73 -5.31
CA ALA A 159 6.12 -9.30 -5.05
C ALA A 159 7.28 -8.92 -4.13
N GLU A 160 7.96 -7.82 -4.45
CA GLU A 160 9.08 -7.27 -3.68
C GLU A 160 8.97 -5.75 -3.59
N VAL A 161 9.18 -5.21 -2.39
CA VAL A 161 9.18 -3.76 -2.14
C VAL A 161 10.60 -3.23 -2.31
N ARG A 162 10.78 -2.20 -3.15
CA ARG A 162 12.05 -1.56 -3.51
C ARG A 162 12.12 -0.10 -3.09
#